data_AF-A0A2U2N624-F1
#
_entry.id   AF-A0A2U2N624-F1
#
_cell.length_a   1.000
_cell.length_b   1.000
_cell.length_c   1.000
_cell.angle_alpha   90.00
_cell.angle_beta   90.00
_cell.angle_gamma   90.00
#
_symmetry.space_group_name_H-M   'P 1'
#
loop_
_entity.id
_entity.type
_entity.pdbx_description
1 polymer ?
#
loop_
_entity_poly.entity_id
_entity_poly.type
_entity_poly.pdbx_seq_one_letter_code
_entity_poly.pdbx_strand_id
1 'polypeptide(L)'
;MGTNFQLERGSFLDSSFPWLITIGDNVTLAPDVLVLCHDGSTKKAIGYSKVGTVVIGNNVFIGAKSIILPNTTIGSNVVIGAGSIVGGVIPSNTVVAGAPARVLQSYEEFKSKNDARMESGHTFDVSYTNRGGVTPERKDEMRRILDEETHGYIV
;
A
#
# COMPACT_ATOMS: atom_id res chain seq x y z
N MET A 1 5.24 -14.91 7.62
CA MET A 1 4.14 -14.18 6.97
C MET A 1 2.84 -14.57 7.65
N GLY A 2 1.96 -13.62 7.90
CA GLY A 2 0.61 -13.89 8.38
C GLY A 2 -0.32 -14.40 7.28
N THR A 3 -1.59 -14.49 7.63
CA THR A 3 -2.71 -14.90 6.78
C THR A 3 -3.23 -13.74 5.93
N ASN A 4 -3.83 -14.06 4.76
CA ASN A 4 -4.31 -13.05 3.80
C ASN A 4 -3.25 -12.01 3.40
N PHE A 5 -2.03 -12.48 3.11
CA PHE A 5 -0.98 -11.66 2.52
C PHE A 5 -1.12 -11.65 0.99
N GLN A 6 -1.22 -10.46 0.41
CA GLN A 6 -1.34 -10.23 -1.02
C GLN A 6 -0.09 -9.51 -1.54
N LEU A 7 0.60 -10.16 -2.48
CA LEU A 7 1.77 -9.63 -3.15
C LEU A 7 1.43 -9.40 -4.62
N GLU A 8 1.15 -8.16 -4.99
CA GLU A 8 0.81 -7.83 -6.37
C GLU A 8 2.02 -7.89 -7.31
N ARG A 9 1.71 -7.96 -8.61
CA ARG A 9 2.72 -8.09 -9.67
C ARG A 9 3.81 -7.01 -9.55
N GLY A 10 5.06 -7.44 -9.69
CA GLY A 10 6.23 -6.55 -9.68
C GLY A 10 6.74 -6.20 -8.28
N SER A 11 5.99 -6.52 -7.23
CA SER A 11 6.44 -6.34 -5.87
C SER A 11 7.56 -7.32 -5.52
N PHE A 12 8.54 -6.82 -4.76
CA PHE A 12 9.77 -7.53 -4.43
C PHE A 12 10.01 -7.50 -2.93
N LEU A 13 10.24 -8.68 -2.36
CA LEU A 13 10.78 -8.84 -1.02
C LEU A 13 12.27 -9.16 -1.15
N ASP A 14 13.10 -8.49 -0.36
CA ASP A 14 14.55 -8.67 -0.37
C ASP A 14 14.95 -10.15 -0.29
N SER A 15 15.44 -10.67 -1.42
CA SER A 15 15.84 -12.07 -1.55
C SER A 15 17.20 -12.38 -0.92
N SER A 16 17.99 -11.36 -0.59
CA SER A 16 19.30 -11.55 0.07
C SER A 16 19.15 -11.79 1.57
N PHE A 17 18.11 -11.21 2.19
CA PHE A 17 17.86 -11.29 3.63
C PHE A 17 16.37 -11.52 3.97
N PRO A 18 15.69 -12.51 3.38
CA PRO A 18 14.25 -12.68 3.57
C PRO A 18 13.84 -12.99 5.01
N TRP A 19 14.74 -13.56 5.83
CA TRP A 19 14.51 -13.83 7.26
C TRP A 19 14.46 -12.56 8.12
N LEU A 20 14.79 -11.39 7.56
CA LEU A 20 14.68 -10.10 8.23
C LEU A 20 13.33 -9.40 7.97
N ILE A 21 12.46 -10.01 7.17
CA ILE A 21 11.14 -9.49 6.83
C ILE A 21 10.07 -10.21 7.66
N THR A 22 9.36 -9.46 8.49
CA THR A 22 8.15 -9.92 9.19
C THR A 22 6.94 -9.20 8.62
N ILE A 23 5.90 -9.95 8.22
CA ILE A 23 4.63 -9.41 7.74
C ILE A 23 3.50 -10.08 8.53
N GLY A 24 2.61 -9.26 9.07
CA GLY A 24 1.42 -9.66 9.80
C GLY A 24 0.28 -10.17 8.91
N ASP A 25 -0.92 -10.19 9.48
CA ASP A 25 -2.15 -10.63 8.82
C ASP A 25 -2.80 -9.48 8.01
N ASN A 26 -3.52 -9.83 6.94
CA ASN A 26 -4.27 -8.88 6.10
C ASN A 26 -3.40 -7.74 5.57
N VAL A 27 -2.36 -8.09 4.81
CA VAL A 27 -1.42 -7.11 4.25
C VAL A 27 -1.44 -7.19 2.74
N THR A 28 -1.54 -6.03 2.08
CA THR A 28 -1.44 -5.92 0.62
C THR A 28 -0.24 -5.06 0.26
N LEU A 29 0.65 -5.62 -0.56
CA LEU A 29 1.64 -4.87 -1.31
C LEU A 29 1.09 -4.66 -2.71
N ALA A 30 0.66 -3.44 -3.03
CA ALA A 30 0.20 -3.07 -4.36
C ALA A 30 1.34 -3.18 -5.39
N PRO A 31 1.10 -3.04 -6.71
CA PRO A 31 2.11 -3.33 -7.72
C PRO A 31 3.42 -2.56 -7.54
N ASP A 32 4.53 -3.22 -7.87
CA ASP A 32 5.89 -2.67 -7.85
C ASP A 32 6.36 -2.14 -6.48
N VAL A 33 5.84 -2.67 -5.36
CA VAL A 33 6.34 -2.32 -4.02
C VAL A 33 7.65 -3.04 -3.73
N LEU A 34 8.67 -2.31 -3.27
CA LEU A 34 9.97 -2.87 -2.90
C LEU A 34 10.12 -2.88 -1.38
N VAL A 35 10.39 -4.04 -0.80
CA VAL A 35 10.74 -4.19 0.63
C VAL A 35 12.21 -4.57 0.73
N LEU A 36 13.02 -3.68 1.30
CA LEU A 36 14.48 -3.80 1.34
C LEU A 36 14.98 -3.98 2.77
N CYS A 37 15.86 -4.97 2.97
CA CYS A 37 16.53 -5.24 4.23
C CYS A 37 18.02 -4.91 4.20
N HIS A 38 18.59 -4.54 3.04
CA HIS A 38 19.96 -4.07 2.94
C HIS A 38 20.11 -2.82 2.06
N ASP A 39 21.17 -2.05 2.31
CA ASP A 39 21.51 -0.84 1.58
C ASP A 39 23.04 -0.71 1.45
N GLY A 40 23.52 -0.68 0.20
CA GLY A 40 24.93 -0.58 -0.14
C GLY A 40 25.52 0.84 -0.09
N SER A 41 24.72 1.86 0.24
CA SER A 41 25.14 3.28 0.18
C SER A 41 26.36 3.60 1.05
N THR A 42 26.58 2.87 2.14
CA THR A 42 27.74 3.06 3.04
C THR A 42 28.96 2.23 2.65
N LYS A 43 28.84 1.28 1.72
CA LYS A 43 29.90 0.30 1.42
C LYS A 43 31.20 0.98 0.99
N LYS A 44 31.11 2.01 0.15
CA LYS A 44 32.28 2.76 -0.34
C LYS A 44 32.89 3.67 0.72
N ALA A 45 32.06 4.26 1.57
CA ALA A 45 32.49 5.25 2.55
C ALA A 45 33.15 4.63 3.79
N ILE A 46 32.63 3.48 4.26
CA ILE A 46 33.10 2.86 5.52
C ILE A 46 33.38 1.36 5.40
N GLY A 47 33.32 0.77 4.20
CA GLY A 47 33.62 -0.65 3.97
C GLY A 47 32.47 -1.63 4.27
N TYR A 48 31.34 -1.14 4.79
CA TYR A 48 30.19 -1.96 5.21
C TYR A 48 28.88 -1.48 4.58
N SER A 49 28.01 -2.41 4.18
CA SER A 49 26.62 -2.13 3.79
C SER A 49 25.74 -2.13 5.03
N LYS A 50 24.65 -1.35 5.01
CA LYS A 50 23.63 -1.40 6.05
C LYS A 50 22.78 -2.65 5.86
N VAL A 51 22.35 -3.24 6.96
CA VAL A 51 21.34 -4.29 7.02
C VAL A 51 20.36 -3.90 8.12
N GLY A 52 19.08 -4.22 7.94
CA GLY A 52 18.03 -3.86 8.88
C GLY A 52 16.80 -4.74 8.73
N THR A 53 16.10 -4.93 9.85
CA THR A 53 14.82 -5.65 9.84
C THR A 53 13.74 -4.78 9.22
N VAL A 54 12.76 -5.43 8.60
CA VAL A 54 11.51 -4.79 8.20
C VAL A 54 10.37 -5.55 8.87
N VAL A 55 9.56 -4.82 9.63
CA VAL A 55 8.39 -5.36 10.32
C VAL A 55 7.16 -4.62 9.79
N ILE A 56 6.19 -5.37 9.28
CA ILE A 56 4.90 -4.87 8.83
C ILE A 56 3.83 -5.51 9.72
N GLY A 57 3.05 -4.69 10.41
CA GLY A 57 1.96 -5.11 11.28
C GLY A 57 0.77 -5.72 10.53
N ASN A 58 -0.38 -5.74 11.20
CA ASN A 58 -1.61 -6.30 10.64
C ASN A 58 -2.46 -5.23 9.97
N ASN A 59 -3.28 -5.60 8.99
CA ASN A 59 -4.17 -4.68 8.28
C ASN A 59 -3.39 -3.49 7.68
N VAL A 60 -2.44 -3.78 6.81
CA VAL A 60 -1.57 -2.78 6.18
C VAL A 60 -1.74 -2.80 4.67
N PHE A 61 -1.98 -1.62 4.09
CA PHE A 61 -1.96 -1.44 2.63
C PHE A 61 -0.75 -0.60 2.24
N ILE A 62 0.09 -1.14 1.36
CA ILE A 62 1.24 -0.41 0.82
C ILE A 62 0.98 -0.07 -0.65
N GLY A 63 0.80 1.21 -0.93
CA GLY A 63 0.45 1.72 -2.25
C GLY A 63 1.54 1.50 -3.30
N ALA A 64 1.11 1.44 -4.56
CA ALA A 64 1.95 1.03 -5.68
C ALA A 64 3.26 1.84 -5.77
N LYS A 65 4.34 1.19 -6.20
CA LYS A 65 5.67 1.80 -6.37
C LYS A 65 6.27 2.43 -5.11
N SER A 66 5.81 2.01 -3.92
CA SER A 66 6.44 2.43 -2.66
C SER A 66 7.69 1.62 -2.37
N ILE A 67 8.66 2.23 -1.67
CA ILE A 67 9.90 1.59 -1.24
C ILE A 67 9.96 1.61 0.29
N ILE A 68 10.05 0.43 0.89
CA ILE A 68 10.24 0.23 2.33
C ILE A 68 11.73 0.01 2.58
N LEU A 69 12.36 0.93 3.29
CA LEU A 69 13.80 0.95 3.55
C LEU A 69 14.18 -0.01 4.69
N PRO A 70 15.47 -0.40 4.81
CA PRO A 70 15.95 -1.18 5.93
C PRO A 70 15.71 -0.49 7.29
N ASN A 71 15.51 -1.28 8.35
CA ASN A 71 15.18 -0.80 9.71
C ASN A 71 13.84 -0.04 9.78
N THR A 72 12.84 -0.53 9.05
CA THR A 72 11.49 0.04 9.06
C THR A 72 10.54 -0.83 9.87
N THR A 73 9.77 -0.20 10.76
CA THR A 73 8.67 -0.85 11.48
C THR A 73 7.38 -0.11 11.16
N ILE A 74 6.43 -0.81 10.54
CA ILE A 74 5.09 -0.32 10.23
C ILE A 74 4.13 -0.95 11.22
N GLY A 75 3.40 -0.13 11.98
CA GLY A 75 2.35 -0.59 12.88
C GLY A 75 1.15 -1.21 12.16
N SER A 76 0.10 -1.51 12.91
CA SER A 76 -1.15 -2.07 12.38
C SER A 76 -2.14 -0.99 11.95
N ASN A 77 -3.07 -1.30 11.04
CA ASN A 77 -4.04 -0.34 10.49
C ASN A 77 -3.34 0.85 9.84
N VAL A 78 -2.45 0.59 8.90
CA VAL A 78 -1.65 1.61 8.22
C VAL A 78 -1.90 1.59 6.73
N VAL A 79 -2.08 2.79 6.15
CA VAL A 79 -2.09 2.98 4.69
C VAL A 79 -0.87 3.78 4.29
N ILE A 80 -0.02 3.21 3.44
CA ILE A 80 1.06 3.91 2.77
C ILE A 80 0.56 4.37 1.40
N GLY A 81 0.58 5.67 1.11
CA GLY A 81 0.23 6.21 -0.20
C GLY A 81 1.20 5.73 -1.30
N ALA A 82 0.73 5.70 -2.55
CA ALA A 82 1.55 5.29 -3.69
C ALA A 82 2.81 6.16 -3.86
N GLY A 83 3.90 5.56 -4.35
CA GLY A 83 5.17 6.23 -4.63
C GLY A 83 5.93 6.71 -3.39
N SER A 84 5.64 6.16 -2.19
CA SER A 84 6.25 6.62 -0.94
C SER A 84 7.60 5.98 -0.66
N ILE A 85 8.50 6.74 0.00
CA ILE A 85 9.77 6.22 0.55
C ILE A 85 9.65 6.17 2.07
N VAL A 86 9.54 4.96 2.60
CA VAL A 86 9.21 4.72 4.01
C VAL A 86 10.44 4.23 4.75
N GLY A 87 10.80 4.92 5.83
CA GLY A 87 11.92 4.57 6.70
C GLY A 87 11.61 4.87 8.16
N GLY A 88 12.14 4.05 9.08
CA GLY A 88 11.98 4.24 10.52
C GLY A 88 10.67 3.64 11.07
N VAL A 89 10.09 4.28 12.08
CA VAL A 89 8.87 3.78 12.74
C VAL A 89 7.64 4.53 12.24
N ILE A 90 6.70 3.80 11.64
CA ILE A 90 5.38 4.29 11.27
C ILE A 90 4.37 3.82 12.32
N PRO A 91 3.73 4.74 13.07
CA PRO A 91 2.78 4.37 14.11
C PRO A 91 1.54 3.68 13.55
N SER A 92 0.95 2.79 14.35
CA SER A 92 -0.36 2.18 14.05
C SER A 92 -1.45 3.25 13.89
N ASN A 93 -2.51 2.91 13.16
CA ASN A 93 -3.69 3.77 12.92
C ASN A 93 -3.35 5.08 12.20
N THR A 94 -2.41 5.05 11.25
CA THR A 94 -2.00 6.24 10.48
C THR A 94 -2.09 6.01 8.98
N VAL A 95 -2.28 7.11 8.24
CA VAL A 95 -2.06 7.16 6.80
C VAL A 95 -0.83 8.03 6.55
N VAL A 96 0.15 7.49 5.83
CA VAL A 96 1.39 8.20 5.51
C VAL A 96 1.63 8.22 4.00
N ALA A 97 2.27 9.26 3.48
CA ALA A 97 2.74 9.25 2.10
C ALA A 97 3.94 10.19 1.90
N GLY A 98 4.58 10.07 0.74
CA GLY A 98 5.64 10.98 0.28
C GLY A 98 7.05 10.39 0.35
N ALA A 99 8.04 11.20 -0.02
CA ALA A 99 9.45 10.82 -0.07
C ALA A 99 10.31 11.94 0.54
N PRO A 100 10.66 11.88 1.83
CA PRO A 100 10.36 10.80 2.77
C PRO A 100 8.89 10.80 3.25
N ALA A 101 8.35 9.63 3.57
CA ALA A 101 6.96 9.48 4.00
C ALA A 101 6.68 10.23 5.31
N ARG A 102 5.51 10.86 5.39
CA ARG A 102 5.03 11.60 6.58
C ARG A 102 3.57 11.26 6.87
N VAL A 103 3.20 11.31 8.14
CA VAL A 103 1.81 11.15 8.57
C VAL A 103 0.97 12.28 7.99
N LEU A 104 -0.13 11.91 7.34
CA LEU A 104 -1.10 12.83 6.74
C LEU A 104 -2.36 12.96 7.59
N GLN A 105 -2.86 11.85 8.12
CA GLN A 105 -4.08 11.75 8.91
C GLN A 105 -4.11 10.42 9.67
N SER A 106 -5.08 10.25 10.56
CA SER A 106 -5.36 8.97 11.20
C SER A 106 -6.06 7.99 10.24
N TYR A 107 -5.95 6.70 10.53
CA TYR A 107 -6.67 5.66 9.79
C TYR A 107 -8.19 5.81 9.92
N GLU A 108 -8.68 6.19 11.11
CA GLU A 108 -10.11 6.40 11.34
C GLU A 108 -10.65 7.55 10.48
N GLU A 109 -9.97 8.70 10.45
CA GLU A 109 -10.38 9.82 9.59
C GLU A 109 -10.36 9.43 8.11
N PHE A 110 -9.37 8.64 7.67
CA PHE A 110 -9.33 8.11 6.31
C PHE A 110 -10.54 7.22 6.03
N LYS A 111 -10.89 6.32 6.95
CA LYS A 111 -12.05 5.44 6.82
C LYS A 111 -13.34 6.24 6.77
N SER A 112 -13.62 7.09 7.76
CA SER A 112 -14.87 7.87 7.82
C SER A 112 -15.06 8.78 6.60
N LYS A 113 -13.97 9.37 6.07
CA LYS A 113 -14.04 10.18 4.83
C LYS A 113 -14.44 9.34 3.62
N ASN A 114 -13.97 8.09 3.53
CA ASN A 114 -14.35 7.20 2.44
C ASN A 114 -15.74 6.62 2.61
N ASP A 115 -16.15 6.29 3.84
CA ASP A 115 -17.53 5.86 4.14
C ASP A 115 -18.53 6.95 3.71
N ALA A 116 -18.31 8.21 4.12
CA ALA A 116 -19.17 9.32 3.74
C ALA A 116 -19.20 9.57 2.22
N ARG A 117 -18.05 9.44 1.54
CA ARG A 117 -17.97 9.56 0.07
C ARG A 117 -18.71 8.44 -0.63
N MET A 118 -18.66 7.22 -0.10
CA MET A 118 -19.36 6.06 -0.64
C MET A 118 -20.88 6.19 -0.45
N GLU A 119 -21.34 6.68 0.69
CA GLU A 119 -22.77 6.96 0.93
C GLU A 119 -23.34 7.99 -0.03
N SER A 120 -22.53 8.98 -0.42
CA SER A 120 -22.94 10.05 -1.35
C SER A 120 -22.63 9.79 -2.82
N GLY A 121 -21.84 8.76 -3.14
CA GLY A 121 -21.30 8.52 -4.48
C GLY A 121 -21.80 7.22 -5.11
N HIS A 122 -21.42 6.97 -6.36
CA HIS A 122 -21.84 5.77 -7.06
C HIS A 122 -21.02 4.54 -6.65
N THR A 123 -21.73 3.42 -6.41
CA THR A 123 -21.13 2.10 -6.20
C THR A 123 -21.38 1.22 -7.41
N PHE A 124 -20.32 0.62 -7.93
CA PHE A 124 -20.35 -0.35 -9.00
C PHE A 124 -20.21 -1.76 -8.41
N ASP A 125 -20.95 -2.72 -8.97
CA ASP A 125 -20.78 -4.13 -8.61
C ASP A 125 -19.78 -4.85 -9.53
N VAL A 126 -19.50 -6.12 -9.23
CA VAL A 126 -18.54 -6.95 -9.98
C VAL A 126 -18.75 -6.97 -11.49
N SER A 127 -19.99 -6.77 -11.96
CA SER A 127 -20.34 -6.78 -13.38
C SER A 127 -19.83 -5.56 -14.16
N TYR A 128 -19.29 -4.55 -13.48
CA TYR A 128 -18.53 -3.45 -14.05
C TYR A 128 -17.03 -3.73 -14.18
N THR A 129 -16.56 -4.92 -13.78
CA THR A 129 -15.14 -5.29 -13.85
C THR A 129 -14.83 -6.22 -15.01
N ASN A 130 -13.56 -6.27 -15.43
CA ASN A 130 -13.08 -7.29 -16.37
C ASN A 130 -13.34 -8.72 -15.86
N ARG A 131 -13.26 -8.94 -14.54
CA ARG A 131 -13.55 -10.24 -13.90
C ARG A 131 -15.02 -10.64 -14.07
N GLY A 132 -15.94 -9.68 -13.99
CA GLY A 132 -17.38 -9.90 -14.14
C GLY A 132 -17.87 -9.89 -15.58
N GLY A 133 -16.99 -9.77 -16.58
CA GLY A 133 -17.39 -9.76 -17.99
C GLY A 133 -18.10 -8.47 -18.42
N VAL A 134 -17.62 -7.32 -17.95
CA VAL A 134 -18.20 -6.00 -18.25
C VAL A 134 -18.40 -5.75 -19.76
N THR A 135 -19.61 -5.33 -20.14
CA THR A 135 -19.99 -5.03 -21.53
C THR A 135 -19.49 -3.64 -21.96
N PRO A 136 -19.36 -3.35 -23.27
CA PRO A 136 -19.02 -2.01 -23.76
C PRO A 136 -19.97 -0.93 -23.22
N GLU A 137 -21.27 -1.19 -23.18
CA GLU A 137 -22.29 -0.24 -22.73
C GLU A 137 -22.09 0.13 -21.26
N ARG A 138 -21.76 -0.85 -20.42
CA ARG A 138 -21.46 -0.61 -18.99
C ARG A 138 -20.14 0.11 -18.76
N LYS A 139 -19.14 -0.08 -19.63
CA LYS A 139 -17.91 0.72 -19.58
C LYS A 139 -18.20 2.18 -19.86
N ASP A 140 -19.02 2.45 -20.88
CA ASP A 140 -19.42 3.81 -21.25
C ASP A 140 -20.31 4.45 -20.17
N GLU A 141 -21.25 3.69 -19.60
CA GLU A 141 -22.06 4.11 -18.46
C GLU A 141 -21.20 4.47 -17.24
N MET A 142 -20.29 3.58 -16.83
CA MET A 142 -19.39 3.80 -15.70
C MET A 142 -18.52 5.04 -15.91
N ARG A 143 -17.98 5.22 -17.13
CA ARG A 143 -17.20 6.42 -17.46
C ARG A 143 -18.04 7.68 -17.32
N ARG A 144 -19.25 7.71 -17.90
CA ARG A 144 -20.13 8.87 -17.82
C ARG A 144 -20.44 9.25 -16.36
N ILE A 145 -20.80 8.26 -15.54
CA ILE A 145 -21.07 8.48 -14.11
C ILE A 145 -19.85 9.07 -13.41
N LEU A 146 -18.65 8.53 -13.65
CA LEU A 146 -17.40 8.99 -13.04
C LEU A 146 -16.82 10.28 -13.65
N ASP A 147 -17.31 10.74 -14.80
CA ASP A 147 -16.97 12.06 -15.34
C ASP A 147 -17.86 13.15 -14.71
N GLU A 148 -19.10 12.80 -14.33
CA GLU A 148 -20.04 13.68 -13.61
C GLU A 148 -19.75 13.72 -12.10
N GLU A 149 -19.37 12.59 -11.52
CA GLU A 149 -18.98 12.46 -10.11
C GLU A 149 -17.45 12.51 -9.95
N THR A 150 -16.93 12.99 -8.81
CA THR A 150 -15.48 13.07 -8.60
C THR A 150 -14.81 11.72 -8.25
N HIS A 151 -15.61 10.69 -7.93
CA HIS A 151 -15.13 9.39 -7.44
C HIS A 151 -16.28 8.39 -7.34
N GLY A 152 -15.97 7.09 -7.42
CA GLY A 152 -16.90 5.99 -7.15
C GLY A 152 -16.20 4.80 -6.50
N TYR A 153 -16.98 3.83 -6.06
CA TYR A 153 -16.52 2.64 -5.32
C TYR A 153 -16.90 1.37 -6.08
N ILE A 154 -16.10 0.31 -5.96
CA ILE A 154 -16.31 -0.98 -6.62
C ILE A 154 -16.28 -2.12 -5.59
N VAL A 155 -17.21 -3.07 -5.71
CA VAL A 155 -17.26 -4.30 -4.88
C VAL A 155 -16.99 -5.58 -5.67
#